data_AF-A0A7M7PMI7-F1
#
_entry.id   AF-A0A7M7PMI7-F1
#
_cell.length_a   1.000
_cell.length_b   1.000
_cell.length_c   1.000
_cell.angle_alpha   90.00
_cell.angle_beta   90.00
_cell.angle_gamma   90.00
#
_symmetry.space_group_name_H-M   'P 1'
#
loop_
_entity.id
_entity.type
_entity.pdbx_description
1 polymer ?
#
loop_
_entity_poly.entity_id
_entity_poly.type
_entity_poly.pdbx_seq_one_letter_code
_entity_poly.pdbx_strand_id
1 'polypeptide(L)'
;MISMTSRYSPDANGNVITWMKDGSEVLTSFDGQTHISFQNPIQTSDQGIYEIYYDNERSQNRGGLYRLIVRECPAGKWGPPECYGICDKCYNGGVCDEKSGLCICPNNFKGPNCLESK
;
A
#
# COMPACT_ATOMS: atom_id res chain seq x y z
N MET A 1 -4.07 6.01 3.25
CA MET A 1 -4.64 5.35 4.43
C MET A 1 -4.79 3.88 4.09
N ILE A 2 -4.40 2.99 4.99
CA ILE A 2 -4.77 1.57 4.95
C ILE A 2 -5.70 1.31 6.13
N SER A 3 -6.80 0.59 5.91
CA SER A 3 -7.86 0.44 6.91
C SER A 3 -8.51 -0.94 6.86
N MET A 4 -8.87 -1.46 8.03
CA MET A 4 -9.55 -2.74 8.22
C MET A 4 -10.93 -2.52 8.86
N THR A 5 -11.89 -3.38 8.54
CA THR A 5 -13.13 -3.51 9.30
C THR A 5 -12.90 -4.35 10.55
N SER A 6 -13.22 -3.84 11.74
CA SER A 6 -13.12 -4.61 12.98
C SER A 6 -14.12 -5.78 13.01
N ARG A 7 -13.69 -6.91 13.55
CA ARG A 7 -14.56 -8.09 13.75
C ARG A 7 -15.21 -8.09 15.14
N TYR A 8 -14.47 -7.60 16.14
CA TYR A 8 -14.88 -7.53 17.53
C TYR A 8 -14.67 -6.11 18.08
N SER A 9 -15.29 -5.85 19.23
CA SER A 9 -14.97 -4.66 20.00
C SER A 9 -13.50 -4.73 20.48
N PRO A 10 -12.66 -3.72 20.17
CA PRO A 10 -11.29 -3.66 20.64
C PRO A 10 -11.18 -3.42 22.16
N ASP A 11 -12.27 -2.99 22.81
CA ASP A 11 -12.33 -2.72 24.24
C ASP A 11 -12.53 -4.00 25.10
N ALA A 12 -12.67 -5.16 24.46
CA ALA A 12 -12.76 -6.44 25.15
C ALA A 12 -11.37 -6.96 25.55
N ASN A 13 -11.25 -7.55 26.74
CA ASN A 13 -9.96 -7.98 27.28
C ASN A 13 -9.24 -8.97 26.34
N GLY A 14 -8.03 -8.63 25.89
CA GLY A 14 -7.23 -9.43 24.97
C GLY A 14 -7.45 -9.15 23.48
N ASN A 15 -8.35 -8.23 23.10
CA ASN A 15 -8.64 -7.85 21.71
C ASN A 15 -7.98 -6.52 21.31
N VAL A 16 -6.77 -6.25 21.78
CA VAL A 16 -6.01 -5.07 21.34
C VAL A 16 -5.62 -5.28 19.87
N ILE A 17 -5.93 -4.30 19.03
CA ILE A 17 -5.53 -4.29 17.63
C ILE A 17 -4.09 -3.82 17.54
N THR A 18 -3.25 -4.60 16.88
CA THR A 18 -1.83 -4.33 16.71
C THR A 18 -1.47 -4.32 15.23
N TRP A 19 -0.64 -3.35 14.86
CA TRP A 19 -0.07 -3.25 13.51
C TRP A 19 1.40 -3.65 13.53
N MET A 20 1.82 -4.40 12.50
CA MET A 20 3.21 -4.80 12.31
C MET A 20 3.64 -4.56 10.87
N LYS A 21 4.85 -4.02 10.70
CA LYS A 21 5.50 -3.85 9.40
C LYS A 21 6.60 -4.89 9.20
N ASP A 22 6.62 -5.48 8.01
CA ASP A 22 7.62 -6.42 7.51
C ASP A 22 7.91 -7.62 8.45
N GLY A 23 6.94 -7.97 9.30
CA GLY A 23 7.01 -9.11 10.20
C GLY A 23 7.87 -8.92 11.46
N SER A 24 8.51 -7.75 11.63
CA SER A 24 9.44 -7.50 12.74
C SER A 24 9.18 -6.20 13.51
N GLU A 25 8.61 -5.18 12.88
CA GLU A 25 8.43 -3.86 13.49
C GLU A 25 6.98 -3.69 13.99
N VAL A 26 6.77 -3.64 15.31
CA VAL A 26 5.45 -3.33 15.88
C VAL A 26 5.22 -1.83 15.88
N LEU A 27 4.14 -1.37 15.27
CA LEU A 27 3.82 0.05 15.09
C LEU A 27 2.91 0.55 16.22
N THR A 28 3.46 0.68 17.42
CA THR A 28 2.71 1.00 18.66
C THR A 28 1.93 2.32 18.61
N SER A 29 2.32 3.25 17.74
CA SER A 29 1.59 4.51 17.52
C SER A 29 0.19 4.31 16.95
N PHE A 30 -0.12 3.11 16.43
CA PHE A 30 -1.42 2.74 15.87
C PHE A 30 -2.17 1.69 16.68
N ASP A 31 -1.74 1.40 17.91
CA ASP A 31 -2.41 0.41 18.76
C ASP A 31 -3.87 0.77 18.99
N GLY A 32 -4.74 -0.23 18.90
CA GLY A 32 -6.20 -0.09 18.98
C GLY A 32 -6.85 0.55 17.74
N GLN A 33 -6.08 1.07 16.79
CA GLN A 33 -6.62 1.74 15.60
C GLN A 33 -6.90 0.74 14.47
N THR A 34 -8.06 0.88 13.84
CA THR A 34 -8.44 0.08 12.67
C THR A 34 -7.82 0.58 11.36
N HIS A 35 -7.05 1.66 11.40
CA HIS A 35 -6.45 2.26 10.22
C HIS A 35 -5.11 2.91 10.53
N ILE A 36 -4.23 2.94 9.53
CA ILE A 36 -2.99 3.73 9.53
C ILE A 36 -3.19 4.93 8.60
N SER A 37 -3.00 6.11 9.18
CA SER A 37 -2.94 7.38 8.46
C SER A 37 -1.50 7.84 8.37
N PHE A 38 -0.92 7.79 7.17
CA PHE A 38 0.41 8.32 6.89
C PHE A 38 0.37 9.86 6.96
N GLN A 39 1.03 10.43 7.96
CA GLN A 39 1.20 11.88 8.12
C GLN A 39 2.48 12.29 7.37
N ASN A 40 2.43 13.42 6.66
CA ASN A 40 3.45 13.88 5.68
C ASN A 40 3.41 13.10 4.34
N PRO A 41 4.02 13.63 3.26
CA PRO A 41 4.13 12.88 2.01
C PRO A 41 4.81 11.53 2.27
N ILE A 42 4.14 10.46 1.85
CA ILE A 42 4.65 9.10 1.97
C ILE A 42 6.03 8.96 1.31
N GLN A 43 6.93 8.25 1.97
CA GLN A 43 8.30 8.02 1.51
C GLN A 43 8.48 6.57 1.07
N THR A 44 9.51 6.30 0.26
CA THR A 44 9.82 4.92 -0.15
C THR A 44 10.22 4.02 1.00
N SER A 45 10.69 4.57 2.12
CA SER A 45 10.90 3.82 3.36
C SER A 45 9.61 3.29 3.97
N ASP A 46 8.45 3.87 3.65
CA ASP A 46 7.14 3.43 4.16
C ASP A 46 6.60 2.23 3.38
N GLN A 47 7.20 1.84 2.25
CA GLN A 47 6.78 0.63 1.55
C GLN A 47 7.01 -0.62 2.42
N GLY A 48 6.22 -1.66 2.19
CA GLY A 48 6.37 -2.92 2.93
C GLY A 48 5.08 -3.73 3.02
N ILE A 49 5.14 -4.80 3.81
CA ILE A 49 3.98 -5.60 4.20
C ILE A 49 3.51 -5.15 5.57
N TYR A 50 2.24 -4.77 5.66
CA TYR A 50 1.57 -4.37 6.88
C TYR A 50 0.60 -5.47 7.29
N GLU A 51 0.81 -6.00 8.49
CA GLU A 51 -0.06 -6.95 9.16
C GLU A 51 -0.89 -6.22 10.21
N ILE A 52 -2.19 -6.52 10.29
CA ILE A 52 -3.09 -6.08 11.37
C ILE A 52 -3.72 -7.31 12.00
N TYR A 53 -3.67 -7.42 13.32
CA TYR A 53 -4.23 -8.55 14.04
C TYR A 53 -4.71 -8.14 15.44
N TYR A 54 -5.54 -8.97 16.05
CA TYR A 54 -5.75 -8.93 17.50
C TYR A 54 -4.62 -9.70 18.18
N ASP A 55 -4.06 -9.17 19.28
CA ASP A 55 -2.88 -9.75 19.95
C ASP A 55 -3.01 -11.25 20.26
N ASN A 56 -4.20 -11.69 20.65
CA ASN A 56 -4.52 -13.09 20.95
C ASN A 56 -4.75 -13.99 19.71
N GLU A 57 -4.75 -13.42 18.51
CA GLU A 57 -5.14 -14.10 17.26
C GLU A 57 -4.02 -14.19 16.21
N ARG A 58 -2.87 -13.53 16.42
CA ARG A 58 -1.74 -13.55 15.45
C ARG A 58 -1.30 -14.97 15.08
N SER A 59 -1.10 -15.84 16.06
CA SER A 59 -0.65 -17.22 15.86
C SER A 59 -1.65 -18.10 15.10
N GLN A 60 -2.90 -17.67 14.99
CA GLN A 60 -3.96 -18.35 14.25
C GLN A 60 -4.06 -17.85 12.79
N ASN A 61 -3.16 -16.94 12.37
CA ASN A 61 -3.21 -16.25 11.08
C ASN A 61 -4.55 -15.52 10.84
N ARG A 62 -5.18 -15.04 11.91
CA ARG A 62 -6.43 -14.30 11.88
C ARG A 62 -6.13 -12.80 11.87
N GLY A 63 -5.57 -12.34 10.76
CA GLY A 63 -5.22 -10.95 10.55
C GLY A 63 -5.51 -10.48 9.11
N GLY A 64 -5.32 -9.20 8.88
CA GLY A 64 -5.28 -8.59 7.55
C GLY A 64 -3.83 -8.40 7.10
N LEU A 65 -3.57 -8.61 5.81
CA LEU A 65 -2.27 -8.34 5.18
C LEU A 65 -2.46 -7.32 4.08
N TYR A 66 -1.65 -6.25 4.12
CA TYR A 66 -1.63 -5.18 3.13
C TYR A 66 -0.22 -5.04 2.58
N ARG A 67 -0.08 -4.96 1.25
CA ARG A 67 1.18 -4.59 0.61
C ARG A 67 1.10 -3.12 0.20
N LEU A 68 1.94 -2.28 0.80
CA LEU A 68 2.10 -0.89 0.44
C LEU A 68 3.23 -0.75 -0.56
N ILE A 69 2.91 -0.22 -1.74
CA ILE A 69 3.87 0.07 -2.82
C ILE A 69 3.96 1.58 -2.93
N VAL A 70 5.17 2.13 -2.75
CA VAL A 70 5.43 3.56 -2.85
C VAL A 70 6.38 3.80 -4.02
N ARG A 71 6.01 4.71 -4.92
CA ARG A 71 6.83 5.08 -6.08
C ARG A 71 7.79 6.20 -5.70
N GLU A 72 9.00 6.17 -6.25
CA GLU A 72 10.02 7.21 -6.02
C GLU A 72 9.62 8.57 -6.60
N CYS A 73 8.80 8.57 -7.66
CA CYS A 73 8.29 9.79 -8.26
C CYS A 73 6.82 10.07 -7.89
N PRO A 74 6.43 11.35 -7.76
CA PRO A 74 5.03 11.74 -7.63
C PRO A 74 4.16 11.25 -8.78
N ALA A 75 2.85 11.22 -8.56
CA ALA A 75 1.90 10.84 -9.59
C ALA A 75 2.08 11.67 -10.87
N GLY A 76 2.13 10.99 -12.02
CA GLY A 76 2.33 11.62 -13.33
C GLY A 76 3.78 11.95 -13.69
N LYS A 77 4.76 11.59 -12.85
CA LYS A 77 6.19 11.79 -13.10
C LYS A 77 6.97 10.47 -13.13
N TRP A 78 8.10 10.49 -13.83
CA TRP A 78 9.06 9.38 -13.92
C TRP A 78 10.49 9.90 -14.07
N GLY A 79 11.47 9.02 -13.92
CA GLY A 79 12.90 9.29 -14.00
C GLY A 79 13.48 9.79 -12.66
N PRO A 80 13.47 8.96 -11.60
CA PRO A 80 14.13 9.31 -10.35
C PRO A 80 15.65 9.51 -10.54
N PRO A 81 16.32 10.30 -9.68
CA PRO A 81 15.74 10.97 -8.50
C PRO A 81 15.02 12.30 -8.80
N GLU A 82 15.25 12.92 -9.96
CA GLU A 82 14.72 14.26 -10.24
C GLU A 82 13.25 14.28 -10.69
N CYS A 83 12.75 13.18 -11.23
CA CYS A 83 11.36 13.02 -11.66
C CYS A 83 10.90 14.05 -12.70
N TYR A 84 11.79 14.46 -13.60
CA TYR A 84 11.47 15.43 -14.66
C TYR A 84 10.66 14.83 -15.80
N GLY A 85 10.74 13.52 -16.00
CA GLY A 85 9.93 12.80 -16.99
C GLY A 85 8.45 12.97 -16.69
N ILE A 86 7.65 13.23 -17.73
CA ILE A 86 6.20 13.29 -17.64
C ILE A 86 5.64 11.96 -18.13
N CYS A 87 4.79 11.33 -17.32
CA CYS A 87 4.11 10.11 -17.71
C CYS A 87 3.06 10.41 -18.77
N ASP A 88 3.01 9.58 -19.80
CA ASP A 88 1.82 9.51 -20.65
C ASP A 88 0.62 8.98 -19.85
N LYS A 89 -0.58 9.27 -20.35
CA LYS A 89 -1.82 8.81 -19.70
C LYS A 89 -2.01 7.31 -19.91
N CYS A 90 -1.90 6.55 -18.84
CA CYS A 90 -2.26 5.12 -18.82
C CYS A 90 -3.76 4.96 -18.59
N TYR A 91 -4.45 4.25 -19.48
CA TYR A 91 -5.89 3.98 -19.42
C TYR A 91 -6.20 2.65 -18.74
N ASN A 92 -7.49 2.41 -18.49
CA ASN A 92 -8.02 1.12 -18.00
C ASN A 92 -7.38 0.60 -16.71
N GLY A 93 -6.93 1.51 -15.84
CA GLY A 93 -6.26 1.17 -14.57
C GLY A 93 -4.76 0.89 -14.71
N GLY A 94 -4.16 1.19 -15.87
CA GLY A 94 -2.72 1.13 -16.06
C GLY A 94 -1.96 2.11 -15.16
N VAL A 95 -0.75 1.73 -14.78
CA VAL A 95 0.13 2.52 -13.91
C VAL A 95 1.38 2.89 -14.69
N CYS A 96 1.72 4.17 -14.74
CA CYS A 96 3.01 4.60 -15.28
C CYS A 96 4.13 4.10 -14.38
N ASP A 97 5.11 3.41 -14.95
CA ASP A 97 6.32 2.98 -14.25
C ASP A 97 7.23 4.19 -13.97
N GLU A 98 7.63 4.39 -12.72
CA GLU A 98 8.45 5.56 -12.33
C GLU A 98 9.86 5.54 -12.94
N LYS A 99 10.37 4.40 -13.40
CA LYS A 99 11.75 4.32 -13.91
C LYS A 99 11.80 4.59 -15.41
N SER A 100 10.88 4.01 -16.17
CA SER A 100 10.86 4.05 -17.63
C SER A 100 9.86 5.05 -18.22
N GLY A 101 8.84 5.46 -17.45
CA GLY A 101 7.73 6.27 -17.95
C GLY A 101 6.71 5.48 -18.78
N LEU A 102 6.91 4.18 -18.97
CA LEU A 102 6.01 3.31 -19.74
C LEU A 102 4.82 2.87 -18.89
N CYS A 103 3.68 2.61 -19.53
CA CYS A 103 2.51 2.09 -18.83
C CYS A 103 2.62 0.58 -18.58
N ILE A 104 2.43 0.19 -17.33
CA ILE A 104 2.19 -1.19 -16.91
C ILE A 104 0.69 -1.45 -17.04
N CYS A 105 0.31 -2.29 -18.00
CA CYS A 105 -1.09 -2.58 -18.28
C CYS A 105 -1.64 -3.71 -17.41
N PRO A 106 -2.88 -3.57 -16.90
CA PRO A 106 -3.55 -4.66 -16.21
C PRO A 106 -3.90 -5.79 -17.18
N ASN A 107 -4.34 -6.91 -16.61
CA ASN A 107 -4.81 -8.03 -17.40
C ASN A 107 -5.91 -7.59 -18.38
N ASN A 108 -5.91 -8.20 -19.57
CA ASN A 108 -6.80 -7.90 -20.69
C ASN A 108 -6.57 -6.58 -21.43
N PHE A 109 -5.59 -5.75 -21.04
CA PHE A 109 -5.24 -4.52 -21.77
C PHE A 109 -3.80 -4.54 -22.29
N LYS A 110 -3.55 -3.81 -23.38
CA LYS A 110 -2.24 -3.72 -24.07
C LYS A 110 -2.06 -2.37 -24.76
N GLY A 111 -0.95 -2.25 -25.48
CA GLY A 111 -0.54 -1.02 -26.15
C GLY A 111 0.25 -0.10 -25.21
N PRO A 112 0.88 0.96 -25.75
CA PRO A 112 1.76 1.84 -24.99
C PRO A 112 1.07 2.61 -23.85
N ASN A 113 -0.25 2.79 -23.95
CA ASN A 113 -1.06 3.52 -22.98
C ASN A 113 -2.22 2.67 -22.38
N CYS A 114 -2.20 1.35 -22.59
CA CYS A 114 -3.21 0.42 -22.08
C CYS A 114 -4.66 0.67 -22.57
N LEU A 115 -4.84 1.34 -23.71
CA LEU A 115 -6.17 1.63 -24.26
C LEU A 115 -6.79 0.43 -24.97
N GLU A 116 -5.98 -0.45 -25.56
CA GLU A 116 -6.43 -1.57 -26.37
C GLU A 116 -6.75 -2.79 -25.51
N SER A 117 -7.83 -3.50 -25.81
CA SER A 117 -8.09 -4.83 -25.26
C SER A 117 -7.18 -5.86 -25.91
N LYS A 118 -6.74 -6.85 -25.13
CA LYS A 118 -5.94 -7.97 -25.63
C LYS A 118 -6.71 -8.84 -26.61
#